data_AF-A0A3S0CMY0-F1
#
_entry.id   AF-A0A3S0CMY0-F1
#
_cell.length_a   1.000
_cell.length_b   1.000
_cell.length_c   1.000
_cell.angle_alpha   90.00
_cell.angle_beta   90.00
_cell.angle_gamma   90.00
#
_symmetry.space_group_name_H-M   'P 1'
#
loop_
_entity.id
_entity.type
_entity.pdbx_description
1 polymer ?
#
loop_
_entity_poly.entity_id
_entity_poly.type
_entity_poly.pdbx_seq_one_letter_code
_entity_poly.pdbx_strand_id
1 'polypeptide(L)'
;MPKSKELNLNVADARQAVDFISAVQAGKVDEVKNFLATGLSPDTRDAMNKLAPGDPSFKRREKMSHRCVGLSALSSAACLGQTEICKILLDAGASINIQEPQNAMRTPLMIAVEYGQISVMHLLLEKNADCLASDIVGNTALKLTKYLKDPTEAKQAIEAHLNKQKDRMTVAQAVIHNDTAQLKKLLSAGHSPDEFHSDGYSALFYASIVGSLEILELLLESGADLNIGANGKQQPLTVLSYKDDELCHITAKEYFDKKAERTIYSNRLLFGEAPIFAACEVGRTDVVRRLIKAGCDVNATTKIGSVSPLMLAIVSQNEELIEFLIEAGANLTHRDSRQATILEWASKANHGPDDTSVRNLIREKLGMNNAKQDFKEAFKKFKEIEATPAFQSTIEYLADVCQTKSYPWKKKKGVHRFYVNVKGWDNIGQTFGKGAEYVKGAPKDEKDQRKRELADAMQEQVRSRGFLLISHKDEEGSAMFLLFPTLNKYEVIAACGTDGINYGHGNAEIIQLLTEMEEEHPFILSDCMHNAVGGRFTKAIAEPHQLASFLYSFCPDLADGEIVCDEDDIAKELEKNQRFYLWWG
;
A
#
# COMPACT_ATOMS: atom_id res chain seq x y z
N MET A 1 -3.57 14.61 -26.64
CA MET A 1 -3.26 13.51 -27.58
C MET A 1 -4.25 12.37 -27.35
N PRO A 2 -4.70 11.64 -28.39
CA PRO A 2 -5.61 10.51 -28.21
C PRO A 2 -4.85 9.37 -27.53
N LYS A 3 -5.51 8.77 -26.53
CA LYS A 3 -5.06 7.66 -25.68
C LYS A 3 -4.24 6.60 -26.44
N SER A 4 -3.13 6.14 -25.87
CA SER A 4 -2.51 4.88 -26.27
C SER A 4 -3.46 3.73 -25.91
N LYS A 5 -4.36 3.41 -26.83
CA LYS A 5 -4.92 2.06 -26.91
C LYS A 5 -3.71 1.13 -27.06
N GLU A 6 -3.57 0.12 -26.21
CA GLU A 6 -3.11 -1.16 -26.75
C GLU A 6 -4.05 -1.43 -27.92
N LEU A 7 -3.56 -1.22 -29.14
CA LEU A 7 -4.35 -1.52 -30.30
C LEU A 7 -4.63 -3.03 -30.21
N ASN A 8 -5.90 -3.35 -29.95
CA ASN A 8 -6.58 -4.44 -30.63
C ASN A 8 -6.46 -4.13 -32.13
N LEU A 9 -5.25 -4.30 -32.67
CA LEU A 9 -4.94 -4.33 -34.09
C LEU A 9 -5.91 -5.36 -34.64
N ASN A 10 -6.80 -4.91 -35.51
CA ASN A 10 -7.69 -5.85 -36.18
C ASN A 10 -6.82 -6.79 -37.04
N VAL A 11 -7.38 -7.90 -37.49
CA VAL A 11 -6.63 -8.90 -38.27
C VAL A 11 -6.01 -8.30 -39.54
N ALA A 12 -6.66 -7.30 -40.16
CA ALA A 12 -6.13 -6.63 -41.35
C ALA A 12 -4.89 -5.76 -41.04
N ASP A 13 -4.91 -5.00 -39.95
CA ASP A 13 -3.78 -4.19 -39.50
C ASP A 13 -2.58 -5.09 -39.10
N ALA A 14 -2.86 -6.24 -38.47
CA ALA A 14 -1.83 -7.23 -38.12
C ALA A 14 -1.20 -7.86 -39.37
N ARG A 15 -1.98 -8.14 -40.43
CA ARG A 15 -1.45 -8.60 -41.72
C ARG A 15 -0.58 -7.55 -42.38
N GLN A 16 -1.02 -6.29 -42.39
CA GLN A 16 -0.25 -5.18 -42.98
C GLN A 16 1.09 -4.98 -42.24
N ALA A 17 1.09 -5.09 -40.92
CA ALA A 17 2.31 -5.04 -40.12
C ALA A 17 3.27 -6.20 -40.44
N VAL A 18 2.77 -7.43 -40.51
CA VAL A 18 3.58 -8.61 -40.87
C VAL A 18 4.16 -8.48 -42.28
N ASP A 19 3.38 -7.98 -43.24
CA ASP A 19 3.82 -7.79 -44.62
C ASP A 19 4.87 -6.69 -44.75
N PHE A 20 4.71 -5.58 -44.02
CA PHE A 20 5.69 -4.51 -43.97
C PHE A 20 7.02 -4.99 -43.38
N ILE A 21 7.00 -5.68 -42.24
CA ILE A 21 8.20 -6.26 -41.62
C ILE A 21 8.84 -7.31 -42.54
N SER A 22 8.04 -8.10 -43.26
CA SER A 22 8.55 -9.04 -44.26
C SER A 22 9.30 -8.32 -45.38
N ALA A 23 8.77 -7.20 -45.89
CA ALA A 23 9.42 -6.41 -46.94
C ALA A 23 10.75 -5.82 -46.46
N VAL A 24 10.79 -5.33 -45.22
CA VAL A 24 12.03 -4.88 -44.56
C VAL A 24 13.03 -6.03 -44.48
N GLN A 25 12.67 -7.15 -43.87
CA GLN A 25 13.59 -8.28 -43.71
C GLN A 25 14.09 -8.85 -45.04
N ALA A 26 13.27 -8.79 -46.08
CA ALA A 26 13.64 -9.19 -47.44
C ALA A 26 14.49 -8.15 -48.20
N GLY A 27 14.70 -6.95 -47.64
CA GLY A 27 15.51 -5.91 -48.27
C GLY A 27 14.82 -5.19 -49.42
N LYS A 28 13.48 -5.22 -49.49
CA LYS A 28 12.72 -4.71 -50.62
C LYS A 28 12.38 -3.22 -50.47
N VAL A 29 13.33 -2.39 -50.86
CA VAL A 29 13.27 -0.92 -50.72
C VAL A 29 11.97 -0.30 -51.24
N ASP A 30 11.52 -0.66 -52.45
CA ASP A 30 10.33 -0.05 -53.04
C ASP A 30 9.04 -0.49 -52.35
N GLU A 31 8.94 -1.75 -51.90
CA GLU A 31 7.80 -2.21 -51.10
C GLU A 31 7.74 -1.47 -49.77
N VAL A 32 8.88 -1.28 -49.09
CA VAL A 32 8.97 -0.51 -47.84
C VAL A 32 8.49 0.94 -48.06
N LYS A 33 8.95 1.62 -49.11
CA LYS A 33 8.49 2.98 -49.44
C LYS A 33 6.99 3.03 -49.71
N ASN A 34 6.46 2.04 -50.44
CA ASN A 34 5.03 1.96 -50.74
C ASN A 34 4.20 1.78 -49.46
N PHE A 35 4.63 0.92 -48.53
CA PHE A 35 3.96 0.77 -47.24
C PHE A 35 3.96 2.07 -46.42
N LEU A 36 5.10 2.76 -46.33
CA LEU A 36 5.18 4.04 -45.62
C LEU A 36 4.30 5.12 -46.28
N ALA A 37 4.21 5.14 -47.61
CA ALA A 37 3.33 6.04 -48.35
C ALA A 37 1.83 5.82 -48.07
N THR A 38 1.43 4.63 -47.58
CA THR A 38 0.05 4.38 -47.12
C THR A 38 -0.27 5.00 -45.75
N GLY A 39 0.72 5.63 -45.09
CA GLY A 39 0.59 6.17 -43.74
C GLY A 39 0.85 5.14 -42.64
N LEU A 40 1.36 3.95 -42.99
CA LEU A 40 1.77 2.95 -42.00
C LEU A 40 2.93 3.49 -41.17
N SER A 41 2.87 3.33 -39.84
CA SER A 41 3.91 3.83 -38.94
C SER A 41 5.25 3.14 -39.23
N PRO A 42 6.37 3.90 -39.32
CA PRO A 42 7.70 3.30 -39.45
C PRO A 42 8.14 2.54 -38.18
N ASP A 43 7.50 2.80 -37.03
CA ASP A 43 7.72 2.09 -35.76
C ASP A 43 6.89 0.81 -35.62
N THR A 44 6.24 0.39 -36.71
CA THR A 44 5.49 -0.87 -36.75
C THR A 44 6.39 -2.03 -36.29
N ARG A 45 5.83 -2.86 -35.42
CA ARG A 45 6.45 -4.08 -34.90
C ARG A 45 5.81 -5.31 -35.51
N ASP A 46 6.54 -6.41 -35.47
CA ASP A 46 5.99 -7.71 -35.81
C ASP A 46 4.75 -8.02 -34.93
N ALA A 47 3.60 -8.26 -35.57
CA ALA A 47 2.31 -8.51 -34.94
C ALA A 47 1.81 -9.94 -35.18
N MET A 48 2.71 -10.86 -35.52
CA MET A 48 2.37 -12.22 -35.94
C MET A 48 1.67 -13.06 -34.88
N ASN A 49 1.93 -12.80 -33.59
CA ASN A 49 1.21 -13.43 -32.49
C ASN A 49 -0.31 -13.14 -32.48
N LYS A 50 -0.77 -12.17 -33.29
CA LYS A 50 -2.19 -11.82 -33.48
C LYS A 50 -2.84 -12.53 -34.67
N LEU A 51 -2.10 -13.30 -35.48
CA LEU A 51 -2.61 -14.03 -36.63
C LEU A 51 -2.78 -15.53 -36.32
N ALA A 52 -3.82 -16.14 -36.89
CA ALA A 52 -4.05 -17.58 -36.75
C ALA A 52 -2.98 -18.40 -37.52
N PRO A 53 -2.60 -19.61 -37.07
CA PRO A 53 -1.58 -20.45 -37.72
C PRO A 53 -1.80 -20.79 -39.20
N GLY A 54 -3.01 -20.61 -39.73
CA GLY A 54 -3.35 -20.83 -41.15
C GLY A 54 -3.42 -19.56 -42.02
N ASP A 55 -3.09 -18.38 -41.47
CA ASP A 55 -3.17 -17.11 -42.20
C ASP A 55 -2.16 -17.09 -43.38
N PRO A 56 -2.52 -16.58 -44.57
CA PRO A 56 -1.60 -16.49 -45.71
C PRO A 56 -0.28 -15.75 -45.39
N SER A 57 -0.32 -14.79 -44.47
CA SER A 57 0.85 -14.04 -44.00
C SER A 57 1.81 -14.91 -43.18
N PHE A 58 1.32 -16.01 -42.60
CA PHE A 58 2.11 -17.01 -41.88
C PHE A 58 3.10 -17.72 -42.79
N LYS A 59 2.76 -17.97 -44.07
CA LYS A 59 3.67 -18.57 -45.06
C LYS A 59 4.87 -17.70 -45.40
N ARG A 60 4.77 -16.37 -45.19
CA ARG A 60 5.91 -15.45 -45.37
C ARG A 60 6.91 -15.53 -44.22
N ARG A 61 6.50 -16.03 -43.03
CA ARG A 61 7.36 -16.28 -41.87
C ARG A 61 8.47 -17.30 -42.12
N GLU A 62 8.20 -18.35 -42.91
CA GLU A 62 9.21 -19.39 -43.19
C GLU A 62 10.44 -18.84 -43.93
N LYS A 63 10.32 -17.64 -44.52
CA LYS A 63 11.41 -16.93 -45.20
C LYS A 63 12.04 -15.82 -44.36
N MET A 64 11.49 -15.52 -43.18
CA MET A 64 11.99 -14.48 -42.28
C MET A 64 13.25 -14.93 -41.55
N SER A 65 14.13 -13.98 -41.23
CA SER A 65 15.27 -14.29 -40.36
C SER A 65 14.77 -14.49 -38.94
N HIS A 66 15.05 -15.67 -38.36
CA HIS A 66 14.76 -15.96 -36.95
C HIS A 66 15.41 -14.95 -35.99
N ARG A 67 16.44 -14.23 -36.45
CA ARG A 67 17.17 -13.18 -35.72
C ARG A 67 16.39 -11.86 -35.55
N CYS A 68 15.25 -11.69 -36.23
CA CYS A 68 14.52 -10.41 -36.26
C CYS A 68 13.06 -10.55 -35.80
N VAL A 69 12.69 -11.69 -35.22
CA VAL A 69 11.31 -11.96 -34.77
C VAL A 69 10.97 -11.02 -33.60
N GLY A 70 9.80 -10.37 -33.68
CA GLY A 70 9.35 -9.46 -32.61
C GLY A 70 9.97 -8.06 -32.61
N LEU A 71 10.92 -7.77 -33.50
CA LEU A 71 11.56 -6.46 -33.60
C LEU A 71 10.71 -5.45 -34.40
N SER A 72 10.96 -4.16 -34.19
CA SER A 72 10.49 -3.10 -35.10
C SER A 72 11.14 -3.20 -36.49
N ALA A 73 10.60 -2.45 -37.46
CA ALA A 73 11.17 -2.31 -38.79
C ALA A 73 12.62 -1.80 -38.74
N LEU A 74 12.90 -0.76 -37.96
CA LEU A 74 14.23 -0.17 -37.85
C LEU A 74 15.24 -1.15 -37.23
N SER A 75 14.86 -1.82 -36.15
CA SER A 75 15.72 -2.84 -35.50
C SER A 75 15.95 -4.07 -36.37
N SER A 76 14.95 -4.48 -37.17
CA SER A 76 15.11 -5.56 -38.15
C SER A 76 16.11 -5.18 -39.25
N ALA A 77 15.95 -3.99 -39.82
CA ALA A 77 16.88 -3.46 -40.83
C ALA A 77 18.30 -3.30 -40.25
N ALA A 78 18.41 -2.87 -38.99
CA ALA A 78 19.67 -2.73 -38.29
C ALA A 78 20.37 -4.07 -38.04
N CYS A 79 19.64 -5.09 -37.57
CA CYS A 79 20.15 -6.45 -37.40
C CYS A 79 20.70 -7.03 -38.72
N LEU A 80 20.04 -6.73 -39.83
CA LEU A 80 20.37 -7.24 -41.16
C LEU A 80 21.37 -6.39 -41.95
N GLY A 81 21.83 -5.26 -41.40
CA GLY A 81 22.82 -4.39 -42.06
C GLY A 81 22.27 -3.56 -43.23
N GLN A 82 20.95 -3.38 -43.31
CA GLN A 82 20.28 -2.72 -44.43
C GLN A 82 20.31 -1.20 -44.31
N THR A 83 21.47 -0.61 -44.61
CA THR A 83 21.73 0.84 -44.41
C THR A 83 20.73 1.74 -45.14
N GLU A 84 20.38 1.41 -46.39
CA GLU A 84 19.40 2.20 -47.17
C GLU A 84 18.00 2.15 -46.56
N ILE A 85 17.54 0.98 -46.11
CA ILE A 85 16.23 0.84 -45.48
C ILE A 85 16.20 1.54 -44.12
N CYS A 86 17.28 1.45 -43.33
CA CYS A 86 17.40 2.22 -42.08
C CYS A 86 17.26 3.73 -42.35
N LYS A 87 17.91 4.24 -43.39
CA LYS A 87 17.81 5.65 -43.78
C LYS A 87 16.38 6.03 -44.15
N ILE A 88 15.71 5.23 -44.97
CA ILE A 88 14.31 5.46 -45.37
C ILE A 88 13.38 5.47 -44.15
N LEU A 89 13.55 4.52 -43.23
CA LEU A 89 12.75 4.44 -42.01
C LEU A 89 12.97 5.66 -41.11
N LEU A 90 14.23 6.07 -40.90
CA LEU A 90 14.56 7.26 -40.12
C LEU A 90 14.05 8.56 -40.76
N ASP A 91 14.17 8.70 -42.08
CA ASP A 91 13.66 9.86 -42.82
C ASP A 91 12.12 9.89 -42.81
N ALA A 92 11.46 8.73 -42.66
CA ALA A 92 10.01 8.61 -42.42
C ALA A 92 9.59 8.84 -40.96
N GLY A 93 10.53 9.09 -40.05
CA GLY A 93 10.27 9.40 -38.65
C GLY A 93 10.28 8.20 -37.69
N ALA A 94 10.97 7.10 -38.04
CA ALA A 94 11.20 5.99 -37.11
C ALA A 94 11.89 6.48 -35.83
N SER A 95 11.45 5.98 -34.67
CA SER A 95 12.04 6.23 -33.37
C SER A 95 13.45 5.61 -33.30
N ILE A 96 14.48 6.46 -33.42
CA ILE A 96 15.88 6.03 -33.49
C ILE A 96 16.35 5.23 -32.25
N ASN A 97 15.75 5.50 -31.08
CA ASN A 97 16.05 4.85 -29.81
C ASN A 97 14.94 3.90 -29.35
N ILE A 98 14.16 3.33 -30.29
CA ILE A 98 13.11 2.38 -29.93
C ILE A 98 13.68 1.19 -29.14
N GLN A 99 13.18 0.95 -27.93
CA GLN A 99 13.60 -0.20 -27.13
C GLN A 99 12.74 -1.42 -27.46
N GLU A 100 13.36 -2.59 -27.62
CA GLU A 100 12.72 -3.81 -28.11
C GLU A 100 12.37 -4.79 -26.97
N PRO A 101 11.09 -4.92 -26.56
CA PRO A 101 10.71 -5.70 -25.37
C PRO A 101 11.09 -7.17 -25.49
N GLN A 102 11.00 -7.71 -26.70
CA GLN A 102 11.34 -9.11 -26.99
C GLN A 102 12.86 -9.34 -27.11
N ASN A 103 13.66 -8.28 -27.01
CA ASN A 103 15.11 -8.34 -27.15
C ASN A 103 15.80 -7.51 -26.06
N ALA A 104 15.45 -7.77 -24.80
CA ALA A 104 16.10 -7.19 -23.63
C ALA A 104 16.08 -5.65 -23.59
N MET A 105 15.10 -5.00 -24.23
CA MET A 105 15.02 -3.53 -24.35
C MET A 105 16.18 -2.88 -25.12
N ARG A 106 16.86 -3.65 -25.99
CA ARG A 106 17.93 -3.12 -26.84
C ARG A 106 17.40 -2.12 -27.87
N THR A 107 18.23 -1.11 -28.15
CA THR A 107 17.99 -0.11 -29.21
C THR A 107 18.55 -0.56 -30.56
N PRO A 108 18.14 0.06 -31.69
CA PRO A 108 18.72 -0.21 -33.00
C PRO A 108 20.24 -0.07 -33.05
N LEU A 109 20.82 0.89 -32.31
CA LEU A 109 22.27 1.09 -32.24
C LEU A 109 22.95 -0.11 -31.57
N MET A 110 22.40 -0.59 -30.46
CA MET A 110 22.90 -1.77 -29.75
C MET A 110 22.85 -3.03 -30.62
N ILE A 111 21.75 -3.22 -31.35
CA ILE A 111 21.56 -4.33 -32.28
C ILE A 111 22.57 -4.24 -33.43
N ALA A 112 22.74 -3.07 -34.05
CA ALA A 112 23.73 -2.88 -35.11
C ALA A 112 25.16 -3.21 -34.64
N VAL A 113 25.53 -2.80 -33.41
CA VAL A 113 26.84 -3.10 -32.83
C VAL A 113 27.00 -4.58 -32.54
N GLU A 114 26.03 -5.24 -31.90
CA GLU A 114 26.13 -6.67 -31.59
C GLU A 114 26.34 -7.53 -32.83
N TYR A 115 25.64 -7.21 -33.92
CA TYR A 115 25.72 -7.96 -35.18
C TYR A 115 26.84 -7.48 -36.11
N GLY A 116 27.69 -6.53 -35.70
CA GLY A 116 28.81 -6.05 -36.51
C GLY A 116 28.42 -5.23 -37.73
N GLN A 117 27.26 -4.59 -37.70
CA GLN A 117 26.71 -3.80 -38.81
C GLN A 117 27.25 -2.36 -38.77
N ILE A 118 28.55 -2.23 -39.06
CA ILE A 118 29.30 -0.97 -38.91
C ILE A 118 28.70 0.20 -39.71
N SER A 119 28.26 -0.01 -40.95
CA SER A 119 27.63 1.05 -41.76
C SER A 119 26.32 1.55 -41.16
N VAL A 120 25.51 0.65 -40.58
CA VAL A 120 24.26 1.04 -39.90
C VAL A 120 24.57 1.74 -38.58
N MET A 121 25.56 1.26 -37.83
CA MET A 121 26.03 1.92 -36.60
C MET A 121 26.43 3.38 -36.89
N HIS A 122 27.25 3.64 -37.92
CA HIS A 122 27.62 5.01 -38.28
C HIS A 122 26.42 5.86 -38.67
N LEU A 123 25.50 5.34 -39.49
CA LEU A 123 24.26 6.04 -39.85
C LEU A 123 23.44 6.43 -38.60
N LEU A 124 23.30 5.52 -37.64
CA LEU A 124 22.57 5.76 -36.40
C LEU A 124 23.28 6.81 -35.53
N LEU A 125 24.61 6.75 -35.41
CA LEU A 125 25.40 7.74 -34.67
C LEU A 125 25.32 9.14 -35.32
N GLU A 126 25.41 9.22 -36.66
CA GLU A 126 25.26 10.46 -37.43
C GLU A 126 23.87 11.11 -37.22
N LYS A 127 22.84 10.28 -37.02
CA LYS A 127 21.48 10.70 -36.71
C LYS A 127 21.24 10.93 -35.20
N ASN A 128 22.31 10.97 -34.40
CA ASN A 128 22.32 11.19 -32.95
C ASN A 128 21.59 10.10 -32.14
N ALA A 129 21.73 8.82 -32.50
CA ALA A 129 21.30 7.71 -31.65
C ALA A 129 21.94 7.82 -30.26
N ASP A 130 21.16 7.50 -29.22
CA ASP A 130 21.59 7.61 -27.84
C ASP A 130 22.64 6.54 -27.51
N CYS A 131 23.86 6.98 -27.15
CA CYS A 131 24.96 6.09 -26.80
C CYS A 131 24.92 5.67 -25.32
N LEU A 132 24.11 6.34 -24.50
CA LEU A 132 23.95 6.10 -23.07
C LEU A 132 22.85 5.09 -22.76
N ALA A 133 21.89 4.92 -23.66
CA ALA A 133 20.83 3.92 -23.55
C ALA A 133 21.40 2.52 -23.25
N SER A 134 20.75 1.80 -22.35
CA SER A 134 21.14 0.45 -21.94
C SER A 134 20.01 -0.58 -22.08
N ASP A 135 20.39 -1.84 -22.24
CA ASP A 135 19.46 -2.97 -22.12
C ASP A 135 19.12 -3.27 -20.65
N ILE A 136 18.18 -4.19 -20.41
CA ILE A 136 17.78 -4.62 -19.04
C ILE A 136 18.94 -5.19 -18.20
N VAL A 137 20.05 -5.56 -18.84
CA VAL A 137 21.26 -6.07 -18.18
C VAL A 137 22.29 -4.94 -17.94
N GLY A 138 21.98 -3.72 -18.37
CA GLY A 138 22.86 -2.56 -18.24
C GLY A 138 24.01 -2.51 -19.26
N ASN A 139 23.94 -3.24 -20.37
CA ASN A 139 24.88 -3.06 -21.47
C ASN A 139 24.50 -1.82 -22.28
N THR A 140 25.47 -1.00 -22.67
CA THR A 140 25.32 0.06 -23.67
C THR A 140 25.87 -0.41 -25.01
N ALA A 141 25.64 0.35 -26.08
CA ALA A 141 26.27 0.08 -27.38
C ALA A 141 27.79 -0.09 -27.28
N LEU A 142 28.47 0.75 -26.47
CA LEU A 142 29.90 0.64 -26.23
C LEU A 142 30.29 -0.70 -25.56
N LYS A 143 29.53 -1.15 -24.56
CA LYS A 143 29.79 -2.44 -23.89
C LYS A 143 29.60 -3.63 -24.82
N LEU A 144 28.65 -3.56 -25.76
CA LEU A 144 28.39 -4.62 -26.74
C LEU A 144 29.50 -4.77 -27.79
N THR A 145 30.37 -3.78 -27.97
CA THR A 145 31.54 -3.90 -28.86
C THR A 145 32.44 -5.08 -28.50
N LYS A 146 32.39 -5.59 -27.25
CA LYS A 146 33.15 -6.78 -26.83
C LYS A 146 32.81 -8.06 -27.61
N TYR A 147 31.64 -8.10 -28.26
CA TYR A 147 31.21 -9.23 -29.09
C TYR A 147 31.68 -9.11 -30.55
N LEU A 148 32.25 -7.96 -30.93
CA LEU A 148 32.82 -7.76 -32.25
C LEU A 148 34.15 -8.49 -32.40
N LYS A 149 34.39 -9.03 -33.59
CA LYS A 149 35.69 -9.61 -33.96
C LYS A 149 36.79 -8.55 -33.95
N ASP A 150 36.50 -7.35 -34.44
CA ASP A 150 37.36 -6.17 -34.33
C ASP A 150 36.53 -5.00 -33.77
N PRO A 151 36.72 -4.64 -32.50
CA PRO A 151 35.95 -3.58 -31.87
C PRO A 151 36.53 -2.18 -32.10
N THR A 152 37.68 -2.04 -32.76
CA THR A 152 38.48 -0.80 -32.74
C THR A 152 37.71 0.39 -33.31
N GLU A 153 37.16 0.23 -34.52
CA GLU A 153 36.41 1.28 -35.20
C GLU A 153 35.12 1.62 -34.44
N ALA A 154 34.35 0.61 -34.04
CA ALA A 154 33.10 0.78 -33.33
C ALA A 154 33.32 1.50 -31.98
N LYS A 155 34.32 1.09 -31.21
CA LYS A 155 34.68 1.74 -29.94
C LYS A 155 35.02 3.21 -30.15
N GLN A 156 35.92 3.53 -31.08
CA GLN A 156 36.33 4.90 -31.34
C GLN A 156 35.15 5.78 -31.77
N ALA A 157 34.31 5.30 -32.68
CA ALA A 157 33.15 6.03 -33.18
C ALA A 157 32.11 6.27 -32.07
N ILE A 158 31.78 5.25 -31.29
CA ILE A 158 30.80 5.35 -30.20
C ILE A 158 31.35 6.24 -29.08
N GLU A 159 32.62 6.09 -28.68
CA GLU A 159 33.25 6.93 -27.65
C GLU A 159 33.27 8.41 -28.05
N ALA A 160 33.56 8.72 -29.32
CA ALA A 160 33.54 10.09 -29.81
C ALA A 160 32.14 10.72 -29.73
N HIS A 161 31.07 9.98 -30.06
CA HIS A 161 29.70 10.46 -29.94
C HIS A 161 29.22 10.52 -28.49
N LEU A 162 29.60 9.51 -27.69
CA LEU A 162 29.33 9.47 -26.26
C LEU A 162 29.93 10.69 -25.53
N ASN A 163 31.19 11.04 -25.83
CA ASN A 163 31.81 12.22 -25.24
C ASN A 163 31.07 13.51 -25.61
N LYS A 164 30.65 13.67 -26.87
CA LYS A 164 29.83 14.82 -27.30
C LYS A 164 28.46 14.86 -26.61
N GLN A 165 27.85 13.71 -26.35
CA GLN A 165 26.60 13.62 -25.60
C GLN A 165 26.82 13.97 -24.12
N LYS A 166 27.89 13.46 -23.49
CA LYS A 166 28.27 13.79 -22.12
C LYS A 166 28.59 15.26 -21.91
N ASP A 167 29.22 15.92 -22.88
CA ASP A 167 29.49 17.36 -22.81
C ASP A 167 28.21 18.22 -22.84
N ARG A 168 27.08 17.68 -23.30
CA ARG A 168 25.77 18.33 -23.31
C ARG A 168 24.85 17.84 -22.18
N MET A 169 25.37 16.98 -21.31
CA MET A 169 24.60 16.34 -20.25
C MET A 169 24.28 17.34 -19.14
N THR A 170 23.04 17.34 -18.65
CA THR A 170 22.66 18.12 -17.47
C THR A 170 23.10 17.42 -16.18
N VAL A 171 23.07 18.15 -15.06
CA VAL A 171 23.36 17.57 -13.73
C VAL A 171 22.47 16.35 -13.45
N ALA A 172 21.15 16.49 -13.67
CA ALA A 172 20.21 15.41 -13.46
C ALA A 172 20.46 14.19 -14.37
N GLN A 173 20.85 14.40 -15.63
CA GLN A 173 21.21 13.29 -16.52
C GLN A 173 22.47 12.57 -16.05
N ALA A 174 23.48 13.26 -15.52
CA ALA A 174 24.64 12.61 -14.94
C ALA A 174 24.27 11.73 -13.74
N VAL A 175 23.28 12.17 -12.94
CA VAL A 175 22.73 11.40 -11.83
C VAL A 175 21.97 10.16 -12.30
N ILE A 176 21.07 10.29 -13.27
CA ILE A 176 20.27 9.18 -13.83
C ILE A 176 21.19 8.06 -14.35
N HIS A 177 22.29 8.43 -15.01
CA HIS A 177 23.27 7.48 -15.54
C HIS A 177 24.30 7.01 -14.50
N ASN A 178 24.18 7.44 -13.24
CA ASN A 178 25.13 7.18 -12.16
C ASN A 178 26.60 7.54 -12.53
N ASP A 179 26.80 8.61 -13.31
CA ASP A 179 28.11 9.06 -13.80
C ASP A 179 28.71 10.10 -12.84
N THR A 180 29.34 9.62 -11.76
CA THR A 180 29.95 10.46 -10.73
C THR A 180 31.08 11.34 -11.28
N ALA A 181 31.81 10.90 -12.30
CA ALA A 181 32.87 11.67 -12.93
C ALA A 181 32.30 12.87 -13.71
N GLN A 182 31.26 12.64 -14.51
CA GLN A 182 30.59 13.72 -15.24
C GLN A 182 29.88 14.67 -14.27
N LEU A 183 29.25 14.15 -13.21
CA LEU A 183 28.62 14.97 -12.17
C LEU A 183 29.64 15.93 -11.52
N LYS A 184 30.81 15.41 -11.10
CA LYS A 184 31.91 16.23 -10.54
C LYS A 184 32.35 17.31 -11.54
N LYS A 185 32.51 16.97 -12.81
CA LYS A 185 32.87 17.92 -13.88
C LYS A 185 31.82 19.05 -14.00
N LEU A 186 30.54 18.71 -14.07
CA LEU A 186 29.44 19.67 -14.23
C LEU A 186 29.34 20.63 -13.03
N LEU A 187 29.38 20.10 -11.81
CA LEU A 187 29.32 20.90 -10.58
C LEU A 187 30.54 21.81 -10.45
N SER A 188 31.74 21.32 -10.76
CA SER A 188 32.96 22.14 -10.78
C SER A 188 32.96 23.24 -11.85
N ALA A 189 32.19 23.06 -12.92
CA ALA A 189 31.97 24.06 -13.96
C ALA A 189 30.88 25.10 -13.60
N GLY A 190 30.31 25.03 -12.39
CA GLY A 190 29.33 25.99 -11.88
C GLY A 190 27.88 25.71 -12.28
N HIS A 191 27.57 24.51 -12.77
CA HIS A 191 26.16 24.11 -12.96
C HIS A 191 25.47 23.99 -11.60
N SER A 192 24.23 24.49 -11.51
CA SER A 192 23.46 24.40 -10.28
C SER A 192 23.08 22.95 -9.97
N PRO A 193 23.27 22.46 -8.72
CA PRO A 193 22.79 21.13 -8.34
C PRO A 193 21.26 21.03 -8.30
N ASP A 194 20.55 22.17 -8.27
CA ASP A 194 19.09 22.27 -8.26
C ASP A 194 18.49 22.51 -9.64
N GLU A 195 19.28 22.37 -10.71
CA GLU A 195 18.74 22.39 -12.06
C GLU A 195 17.74 21.25 -12.26
N PHE A 196 16.56 21.58 -12.76
CA PHE A 196 15.54 20.59 -13.08
C PHE A 196 15.84 19.92 -14.42
N HIS A 197 15.65 18.61 -14.47
CA HIS A 197 15.58 17.88 -15.72
C HIS A 197 14.37 18.33 -16.57
N SER A 198 14.36 17.98 -17.85
CA SER A 198 13.31 18.38 -18.80
C SER A 198 11.91 17.85 -18.46
N ASP A 199 11.82 16.80 -17.65
CA ASP A 199 10.55 16.26 -17.12
C ASP A 199 10.14 16.89 -15.77
N GLY A 200 10.94 17.83 -15.27
CA GLY A 200 10.62 18.68 -14.13
C GLY A 200 11.22 18.27 -12.80
N TYR A 201 11.96 17.15 -12.69
CA TYR A 201 12.51 16.66 -11.42
C TYR A 201 13.95 17.13 -11.15
N SER A 202 14.32 17.25 -9.89
CA SER A 202 15.67 17.67 -9.47
C SER A 202 16.69 16.52 -9.55
N ALA A 203 17.97 16.86 -9.64
CA ALA A 203 19.05 15.88 -9.55
C ALA A 203 19.00 15.08 -8.22
N LEU A 204 18.64 15.74 -7.11
CA LEU A 204 18.52 15.11 -5.80
C LEU A 204 17.36 14.11 -5.73
N PHE A 205 16.24 14.39 -6.42
CA PHE A 205 15.15 13.44 -6.57
C PHE A 205 15.59 12.16 -7.28
N TYR A 206 16.34 12.27 -8.39
CA TYR A 206 16.87 11.09 -9.06
C TYR A 206 17.89 10.34 -8.21
N ALA A 207 18.77 11.05 -7.50
CA ALA A 207 19.74 10.43 -6.59
C ALA A 207 19.03 9.56 -5.54
N SER A 208 17.88 10.01 -5.03
CA SER A 208 17.05 9.25 -4.10
C SER A 208 16.48 7.96 -4.67
N ILE A 209 16.21 7.89 -5.97
CA ILE A 209 15.71 6.69 -6.65
C ILE A 209 16.87 5.74 -6.98
N VAL A 210 17.93 6.30 -7.57
CA VAL A 210 19.15 5.57 -7.97
C VAL A 210 19.79 4.90 -6.76
N GLY A 211 19.78 5.55 -5.59
CA GLY A 211 20.32 4.99 -4.33
C GLY A 211 21.84 5.13 -4.20
N SER A 212 22.49 5.92 -5.06
CA SER A 212 23.94 6.12 -5.02
C SER A 212 24.32 7.15 -3.96
N LEU A 213 24.85 6.67 -2.83
CA LEU A 213 25.31 7.55 -1.74
C LEU A 213 26.42 8.50 -2.18
N GLU A 214 27.33 8.08 -3.06
CA GLU A 214 28.38 8.97 -3.56
C GLU A 214 27.77 10.17 -4.30
N ILE A 215 26.79 9.93 -5.16
CA ILE A 215 26.09 11.00 -5.88
C ILE A 215 25.31 11.89 -4.92
N LEU A 216 24.63 11.29 -3.95
CA LEU A 216 23.88 12.01 -2.94
C LEU A 216 24.82 12.98 -2.19
N GLU A 217 25.97 12.51 -1.70
CA GLU A 217 26.93 13.35 -1.00
C GLU A 217 27.45 14.49 -1.89
N LEU A 218 27.78 14.22 -3.15
CA LEU A 218 28.26 15.25 -4.08
C LEU A 218 27.24 16.37 -4.30
N LEU A 219 25.96 16.03 -4.41
CA LEU A 219 24.88 17.01 -4.55
C LEU A 219 24.71 17.83 -3.26
N LEU A 220 24.71 17.17 -2.09
CA LEU A 220 24.58 17.84 -0.79
C LEU A 220 25.76 18.77 -0.49
N GLU A 221 26.99 18.33 -0.76
CA GLU A 221 28.21 19.14 -0.62
C GLU A 221 28.21 20.35 -1.56
N SER A 222 27.54 20.23 -2.71
CA SER A 222 27.36 21.33 -3.66
C SER A 222 26.19 22.25 -3.32
N GLY A 223 25.47 22.00 -2.23
CA GLY A 223 24.39 22.85 -1.73
C GLY A 223 23.01 22.56 -2.34
N ALA A 224 22.75 21.34 -2.82
CA ALA A 224 21.42 20.95 -3.31
C ALA A 224 20.33 21.14 -2.23
N ASP A 225 19.17 21.67 -2.63
CA ASP A 225 18.02 21.84 -1.74
C ASP A 225 17.32 20.50 -1.50
N LEU A 226 17.29 20.09 -0.23
CA LEU A 226 16.68 18.87 0.28
C LEU A 226 15.17 18.76 0.06
N ASN A 227 14.48 19.88 -0.18
CA ASN A 227 13.03 19.96 -0.23
C ASN A 227 12.47 20.10 -1.65
N ILE A 228 13.34 20.19 -2.66
CA ILE A 228 12.93 20.43 -4.04
C ILE A 228 13.01 19.12 -4.82
N GLY A 229 11.86 18.47 -5.01
CA GLY A 229 11.71 17.27 -5.84
C GLY A 229 11.35 17.56 -7.30
N ALA A 230 10.49 18.54 -7.54
CA ALA A 230 10.08 18.96 -8.88
C ALA A 230 9.70 20.44 -8.94
N ASN A 231 9.75 21.01 -10.14
CA ASN A 231 9.40 22.41 -10.36
C ASN A 231 7.89 22.63 -10.29
N GLY A 232 7.44 23.61 -9.49
CA GLY A 232 6.00 23.92 -9.33
C GLY A 232 5.31 24.51 -10.59
N LYS A 233 6.04 24.70 -11.69
CA LYS A 233 5.53 25.26 -12.96
C LYS A 233 5.08 24.17 -13.95
N GLN A 234 5.57 22.95 -13.77
CA GLN A 234 5.14 21.76 -14.46
C GLN A 234 4.79 20.73 -13.38
N GLN A 235 3.52 20.66 -12.99
CA GLN A 235 3.01 19.38 -12.51
C GLN A 235 3.40 18.36 -13.59
N PRO A 236 4.19 17.31 -13.29
CA PRO A 236 4.69 16.42 -14.31
C PRO A 236 3.49 15.88 -15.08
N LEU A 237 3.38 16.27 -16.34
CA LEU A 237 2.38 15.73 -17.27
C LEU A 237 2.61 14.23 -17.48
N THR A 238 3.70 13.68 -16.93
CA THR A 238 4.18 12.30 -16.99
C THR A 238 4.55 11.75 -15.60
N VAL A 239 3.84 10.72 -15.16
CA VAL A 239 4.12 9.78 -14.05
C VAL A 239 5.26 8.85 -14.46
N LEU A 240 6.21 8.62 -13.56
CA LEU A 240 7.18 7.55 -13.68
C LEU A 240 6.53 6.26 -13.16
N SER A 241 6.38 5.25 -14.02
CA SER A 241 5.84 3.95 -13.68
C SER A 241 6.90 2.89 -13.93
N TYR A 242 7.02 1.94 -13.01
CA TYR A 242 7.79 0.73 -13.29
C TYR A 242 6.91 -0.21 -14.08
N LYS A 243 7.28 -0.46 -15.33
CA LYS A 243 6.74 -1.57 -16.11
C LYS A 243 7.87 -2.53 -16.37
N ASP A 244 7.72 -3.77 -15.91
CA ASP A 244 8.68 -4.85 -16.15
C ASP A 244 10.13 -4.49 -15.76
N ASP A 245 10.33 -3.94 -14.55
CA ASP A 245 11.62 -3.50 -13.98
C ASP A 245 12.32 -2.32 -14.68
N GLU A 246 11.65 -1.61 -15.59
CA GLU A 246 12.17 -0.41 -16.27
C GLU A 246 11.35 0.85 -15.93
N LEU A 247 12.05 1.98 -15.79
CA LEU A 247 11.47 3.28 -15.47
C LEU A 247 10.85 3.88 -16.75
N CYS A 248 9.52 4.01 -16.83
CA CYS A 248 8.83 4.56 -18.00
C CYS A 248 7.93 5.77 -17.66
N HIS A 249 7.68 6.66 -18.63
CA HIS A 249 6.87 7.86 -18.47
C HIS A 249 5.42 7.64 -19.00
N ILE A 250 4.37 7.83 -18.18
CA ILE A 250 2.93 7.75 -18.56
C ILE A 250 2.18 9.03 -18.16
N THR A 251 1.13 9.48 -18.86
CA THR A 251 0.60 10.84 -18.58
C THR A 251 -0.29 10.96 -17.32
N ALA A 252 -0.26 12.12 -16.64
CA ALA A 252 -1.10 12.39 -15.45
C ALA A 252 -2.61 12.25 -15.75
N LYS A 253 -3.03 12.59 -16.97
CA LYS A 253 -4.42 12.43 -17.42
C LYS A 253 -4.82 10.95 -17.59
N GLU A 254 -3.91 10.09 -18.05
CA GLU A 254 -4.16 8.65 -18.17
C GLU A 254 -4.27 7.96 -16.81
N TYR A 255 -3.64 8.52 -15.76
CA TYR A 255 -3.79 8.10 -14.37
C TYR A 255 -5.17 8.46 -13.78
N PHE A 256 -5.62 9.71 -13.96
CA PHE A 256 -6.89 10.18 -13.36
C PHE A 256 -8.16 9.79 -14.15
N ASP A 257 -8.08 9.57 -15.47
CA ASP A 257 -9.25 9.22 -16.30
C ASP A 257 -9.73 7.75 -16.11
N LYS A 258 -9.00 6.91 -15.36
CA LYS A 258 -9.44 5.56 -15.00
C LYS A 258 -10.12 5.60 -13.63
N LYS A 259 -11.45 5.64 -13.66
CA LYS A 259 -12.35 5.37 -12.52
C LYS A 259 -12.18 3.91 -12.05
N ALA A 260 -11.04 3.60 -11.43
CA ALA A 260 -10.65 2.23 -11.07
C ALA A 260 -10.56 2.07 -9.55
N GLU A 261 -11.53 1.35 -9.00
CA GLU A 261 -11.50 0.64 -7.71
C GLU A 261 -10.45 -0.50 -7.69
N ARG A 262 -9.28 -0.29 -8.29
CA ARG A 262 -8.16 -1.24 -8.20
C ARG A 262 -6.87 -0.47 -7.99
N THR A 263 -6.46 -0.48 -6.73
CA THR A 263 -5.06 -0.46 -6.28
C THR A 263 -4.25 0.76 -6.75
N ILE A 264 -4.41 1.85 -5.99
CA ILE A 264 -3.56 3.06 -6.03
C ILE A 264 -2.06 2.70 -5.88
N TYR A 265 -1.73 1.52 -5.33
CA TYR A 265 -0.37 1.03 -5.08
C TYR A 265 0.41 0.53 -6.32
N SER A 266 -0.14 0.65 -7.54
CA SER A 266 0.49 0.11 -8.76
C SER A 266 1.21 1.14 -9.65
N ASN A 267 1.17 2.44 -9.31
CA ASN A 267 1.98 3.46 -9.99
C ASN A 267 2.78 4.25 -8.93
N ARG A 268 3.99 3.74 -8.68
CA ARG A 268 4.82 3.92 -7.48
C ARG A 268 5.75 5.13 -7.49
N LEU A 269 5.30 6.30 -7.92
CA LEU A 269 6.04 7.54 -7.62
C LEU A 269 5.04 8.62 -7.24
N LEU A 270 4.85 8.76 -5.92
CA LEU A 270 4.20 9.93 -5.35
C LEU A 270 4.98 11.16 -5.83
N PHE A 271 4.22 12.02 -6.51
CA PHE A 271 4.57 13.24 -7.21
C PHE A 271 5.83 13.92 -6.67
N GLY A 272 6.72 14.35 -7.57
CA GLY A 272 8.03 14.93 -7.30
C GLY A 272 8.03 16.11 -6.34
N GLU A 273 7.88 15.83 -5.05
CA GLU A 273 7.70 16.87 -4.05
C GLU A 273 8.99 17.04 -3.27
N ALA A 274 9.43 16.02 -2.54
CA ALA A 274 10.69 16.03 -1.85
C ALA A 274 11.44 14.70 -2.10
N PRO A 275 12.77 14.74 -2.29
CA PRO A 275 13.63 13.57 -2.46
C PRO A 275 13.44 12.47 -1.40
N ILE A 276 13.04 12.82 -0.16
CA ILE A 276 12.79 11.84 0.90
C ILE A 276 11.60 10.91 0.59
N PHE A 277 10.55 11.42 -0.06
CA PHE A 277 9.37 10.60 -0.40
C PHE A 277 9.74 9.51 -1.41
N ALA A 278 10.48 9.87 -2.47
CA ALA A 278 10.96 8.91 -3.45
C ALA A 278 11.89 7.86 -2.82
N ALA A 279 12.80 8.28 -1.94
CA ALA A 279 13.69 7.36 -1.23
C ALA A 279 12.91 6.37 -0.34
N CYS A 280 11.87 6.85 0.37
CA CYS A 280 11.03 5.99 1.21
C CYS A 280 10.17 5.02 0.41
N GLU A 281 9.56 5.47 -0.69
CA GLU A 281 8.72 4.63 -1.55
C GLU A 281 9.50 3.50 -2.22
N VAL A 282 10.75 3.78 -2.64
CA VAL A 282 11.66 2.79 -3.22
C VAL A 282 12.32 1.92 -2.14
N GLY A 283 12.32 2.34 -0.87
CA GLY A 283 12.95 1.61 0.23
C GLY A 283 14.47 1.81 0.33
N ARG A 284 15.01 2.97 -0.06
CA ARG A 284 16.44 3.30 0.00
C ARG A 284 16.87 3.75 1.40
N THR A 285 17.01 2.79 2.33
CA THR A 285 17.30 3.07 3.75
C THR A 285 18.48 4.03 3.96
N ASP A 286 19.62 3.79 3.31
CA ASP A 286 20.83 4.61 3.50
C ASP A 286 20.66 6.05 3.01
N VAL A 287 19.95 6.24 1.90
CA VAL A 287 19.61 7.57 1.38
C VAL A 287 18.72 8.30 2.39
N VAL A 288 17.67 7.64 2.90
CA VAL A 288 16.76 8.24 3.89
C VAL A 288 17.52 8.62 5.17
N ARG A 289 18.41 7.75 5.67
CA ARG A 289 19.30 8.06 6.81
C ARG A 289 20.10 9.32 6.56
N ARG A 290 20.69 9.46 5.37
CA ARG A 290 21.53 10.61 5.03
C ARG A 290 20.73 11.90 4.85
N LEU A 291 19.56 11.83 4.21
CA LEU A 291 18.64 12.96 4.04
C LEU A 291 18.14 13.50 5.38
N ILE A 292 17.70 12.62 6.29
CA ILE A 292 17.29 13.04 7.65
C ILE A 292 18.46 13.67 8.40
N LYS A 293 19.67 13.09 8.32
CA LYS A 293 20.89 13.70 8.90
C LYS A 293 21.24 15.05 8.28
N ALA A 294 20.89 15.28 7.01
CA ALA A 294 21.07 16.57 6.34
C ALA A 294 20.04 17.63 6.77
N GLY A 295 19.00 17.24 7.53
CA GLY A 295 17.98 18.15 8.05
C GLY A 295 16.60 18.01 7.40
N CYS A 296 16.35 16.94 6.61
CA CYS A 296 14.99 16.66 6.15
C CYS A 296 14.05 16.40 7.33
N ASP A 297 12.83 16.95 7.25
CA ASP A 297 11.77 16.67 8.21
C ASP A 297 11.24 15.24 8.03
N VAL A 298 11.43 14.41 9.06
CA VAL A 298 10.93 13.02 9.12
C VAL A 298 9.40 12.94 9.05
N ASN A 299 8.71 14.03 9.41
CA ASN A 299 7.26 14.15 9.44
C ASN A 299 6.70 15.05 8.32
N ALA A 300 7.51 15.37 7.31
CA ALA A 300 7.04 16.08 6.13
C ALA A 300 5.81 15.38 5.54
N THR A 301 4.89 16.13 4.96
CA THR A 301 3.72 15.55 4.28
C THR A 301 3.69 15.97 2.83
N THR A 302 3.23 15.05 1.98
CA THR A 302 3.01 15.37 0.59
C THR A 302 1.90 16.41 0.46
N LYS A 303 2.01 17.33 -0.51
CA LYS A 303 0.96 18.35 -0.76
C LYS A 303 -0.33 17.68 -1.21
N ILE A 304 -0.21 16.61 -2.00
CA ILE A 304 -1.35 15.78 -2.42
C ILE A 304 -1.44 14.57 -1.51
N GLY A 305 -2.59 14.37 -0.88
CA GLY A 305 -2.85 13.17 -0.09
C GLY A 305 -2.35 13.23 1.35
N SER A 306 -1.55 14.24 1.73
CA SER A 306 -0.98 14.35 3.08
C SER A 306 -0.29 13.04 3.52
N VAL A 307 0.52 12.46 2.64
CA VAL A 307 1.21 11.19 2.86
C VAL A 307 2.56 11.47 3.52
N SER A 308 2.91 10.72 4.57
CA SER A 308 4.19 10.87 5.28
C SER A 308 5.29 9.93 4.74
N PRO A 309 6.59 10.18 5.03
CA PRO A 309 7.67 9.27 4.68
C PRO A 309 7.46 7.87 5.26
N LEU A 310 6.91 7.76 6.48
CA LEU A 310 6.59 6.48 7.10
C LEU A 310 5.48 5.73 6.35
N MET A 311 4.43 6.42 5.88
CA MET A 311 3.39 5.80 5.05
C MET A 311 3.96 5.23 3.73
N LEU A 312 4.92 5.93 3.13
CA LEU A 312 5.62 5.47 1.92
C LEU A 312 6.57 4.29 2.18
N ALA A 313 7.30 4.33 3.29
CA ALA A 313 8.16 3.22 3.70
C ALA A 313 7.37 1.92 3.89
N ILE A 314 6.13 2.01 4.38
CA ILE A 314 5.22 0.85 4.48
C ILE A 314 4.93 0.24 3.11
N VAL A 315 4.73 1.06 2.08
CA VAL A 315 4.51 0.55 0.71
C VAL A 315 5.75 -0.20 0.20
N SER A 316 6.95 0.22 0.60
CA SER A 316 8.20 -0.48 0.24
C SER A 316 8.40 -1.82 0.94
N GLN A 317 7.62 -2.10 2.01
CA GLN A 317 7.75 -3.29 2.88
C GLN A 317 9.15 -3.48 3.49
N ASN A 318 9.96 -2.42 3.55
CA ASN A 318 11.29 -2.46 4.13
C ASN A 318 11.23 -2.18 5.64
N GLU A 319 11.22 -3.25 6.45
CA GLU A 319 11.16 -3.18 7.92
C GLU A 319 12.28 -2.33 8.51
N GLU A 320 13.51 -2.45 8.00
CA GLU A 320 14.67 -1.69 8.51
C GLU A 320 14.44 -0.18 8.34
N LEU A 321 13.91 0.23 7.18
CA LEU A 321 13.55 1.63 6.92
C LEU A 321 12.42 2.10 7.85
N ILE A 322 11.40 1.27 8.06
CA ILE A 322 10.27 1.58 8.92
C ILE A 322 10.74 1.77 10.36
N GLU A 323 11.53 0.84 10.88
CA GLU A 323 12.13 0.94 12.21
C GLU A 323 12.97 2.21 12.35
N PHE A 324 13.83 2.49 11.37
CA PHE A 324 14.64 3.69 11.39
C PHE A 324 13.79 4.98 11.42
N LEU A 325 12.74 5.08 10.60
CA LEU A 325 11.85 6.25 10.61
C LEU A 325 11.13 6.41 11.95
N ILE A 326 10.70 5.32 12.57
CA ILE A 326 10.09 5.32 13.90
C ILE A 326 11.10 5.80 14.96
N GLU A 327 12.33 5.29 14.94
CA GLU A 327 13.42 5.73 15.83
C GLU A 327 13.79 7.20 15.61
N ALA A 328 13.68 7.68 14.36
CA ALA A 328 13.89 9.08 14.00
C ALA A 328 12.72 10.00 14.40
N GLY A 329 11.65 9.48 15.01
CA GLY A 329 10.52 10.27 15.52
C GLY A 329 9.40 10.49 14.51
N ALA A 330 9.21 9.58 13.56
CA ALA A 330 8.03 9.60 12.68
C ALA A 330 6.73 9.55 13.51
N ASN A 331 5.70 10.26 13.07
CA ASN A 331 4.41 10.33 13.74
C ASN A 331 3.55 9.11 13.38
N LEU A 332 3.40 8.18 14.33
CA LEU A 332 2.62 6.96 14.12
C LEU A 332 1.10 7.19 14.04
N THR A 333 0.62 8.35 14.51
CA THR A 333 -0.82 8.70 14.57
C THR A 333 -1.28 9.56 13.40
N HIS A 334 -0.37 9.91 12.49
CA HIS A 334 -0.68 10.73 11.31
C HIS A 334 -1.75 10.07 10.42
N ARG A 335 -2.66 10.90 9.89
CA ARG A 335 -3.71 10.47 8.97
C ARG A 335 -3.54 11.13 7.61
N ASP A 336 -3.75 10.35 6.54
CA ASP A 336 -3.72 10.87 5.18
C ASP A 336 -4.98 11.74 4.91
N SER A 337 -5.07 12.36 3.72
CA SER A 337 -6.21 13.22 3.37
C SER A 337 -7.57 12.50 3.31
N ARG A 338 -7.57 11.15 3.33
CA ARG A 338 -8.76 10.29 3.40
C ARG A 338 -8.98 9.76 4.82
N GLN A 339 -8.30 10.34 5.82
CA GLN A 339 -8.33 9.92 7.21
C GLN A 339 -7.73 8.54 7.50
N ALA A 340 -7.04 7.93 6.53
CA ALA A 340 -6.48 6.60 6.68
C ALA A 340 -5.26 6.60 7.61
N THR A 341 -5.26 5.67 8.55
CA THR A 341 -4.15 5.46 9.50
C THR A 341 -2.98 4.70 8.89
N ILE A 342 -1.84 4.72 9.59
CA ILE A 342 -0.65 3.92 9.24
C ILE A 342 -0.95 2.42 9.24
N LEU A 343 -1.81 1.92 10.13
CA LEU A 343 -2.23 0.52 10.16
C LEU A 343 -3.08 0.14 8.95
N GLU A 344 -3.94 1.05 8.48
CA GLU A 344 -4.69 0.84 7.24
C GLU A 344 -3.79 0.84 6.01
N TRP A 345 -2.76 1.69 5.99
CA TRP A 345 -1.72 1.66 4.95
C TRP A 345 -0.99 0.31 4.96
N ALA A 346 -0.57 -0.18 6.14
CA ALA A 346 0.08 -1.49 6.27
C ALA A 346 -0.84 -2.64 5.81
N SER A 347 -2.13 -2.57 6.18
CA SER A 347 -3.11 -3.58 5.79
C SER A 347 -3.37 -3.61 4.29
N LYS A 348 -3.32 -2.46 3.62
CA LYS A 348 -3.54 -2.32 2.17
C LYS A 348 -2.28 -2.57 1.34
N ALA A 349 -1.10 -2.37 1.91
CA ALA A 349 0.19 -2.63 1.26
C ALA A 349 0.53 -4.13 1.16
N ASN A 350 -0.14 -4.98 1.95
CA ASN A 350 0.04 -6.44 1.92
C ASN A 350 -0.15 -7.04 0.52
N HIS A 351 0.87 -7.77 0.05
CA HIS A 351 0.81 -8.53 -1.20
C HIS A 351 0.15 -9.92 -1.05
N GLY A 352 -0.41 -10.23 0.12
CA GLY A 352 -1.15 -11.46 0.38
C GLY A 352 -1.73 -11.53 1.81
N PRO A 353 -2.63 -12.49 2.08
CA PRO A 353 -3.26 -12.66 3.38
C PRO A 353 -2.29 -13.06 4.52
N ASP A 354 -1.11 -13.60 4.18
CA ASP A 354 -0.16 -14.14 5.17
C ASP A 354 0.98 -13.18 5.56
N ASP A 355 1.20 -12.09 4.80
CA ASP A 355 2.35 -11.20 4.99
C ASP A 355 2.08 -10.15 6.08
N THR A 356 1.94 -10.57 7.33
CA THR A 356 1.53 -9.66 8.42
C THR A 356 2.69 -8.93 9.10
N SER A 357 3.92 -9.06 8.59
CA SER A 357 5.13 -8.66 9.33
C SER A 357 5.20 -7.16 9.62
N VAL A 358 5.08 -6.32 8.59
CA VAL A 358 5.05 -4.86 8.73
C VAL A 358 3.88 -4.39 9.58
N ARG A 359 2.69 -4.98 9.40
CA ARG A 359 1.52 -4.68 10.23
C ARG A 359 1.77 -5.01 11.70
N ASN A 360 2.38 -6.15 12.00
CA ASN A 360 2.70 -6.58 13.37
C ASN A 360 3.76 -5.70 14.01
N LEU A 361 4.80 -5.31 13.25
CA LEU A 361 5.81 -4.35 13.69
C LEU A 361 5.17 -3.03 14.10
N ILE A 362 4.31 -2.45 13.26
CA ILE A 362 3.63 -1.18 13.55
C ILE A 362 2.71 -1.32 14.76
N ARG A 363 1.98 -2.43 14.88
CA ARG A 363 1.17 -2.74 16.06
C ARG A 363 2.01 -2.82 17.34
N GLU A 364 3.18 -3.43 17.28
CA GLU A 364 4.12 -3.46 18.40
C GLU A 364 4.53 -2.05 18.83
N LYS A 365 4.95 -1.23 17.88
CA LYS A 365 5.43 0.13 18.14
C LYS A 365 4.31 1.07 18.60
N LEU A 366 3.06 0.80 18.22
CA LEU A 366 1.87 1.46 18.75
C LEU A 366 1.45 0.96 20.14
N GLY A 367 2.14 -0.02 20.72
CA GLY A 367 1.74 -0.62 22.01
C GLY A 367 0.46 -1.45 21.92
N MET A 368 0.05 -1.85 20.71
CA MET A 368 -1.14 -2.68 20.47
C MET A 368 -0.86 -4.18 20.63
N ASN A 369 0.32 -4.53 21.14
CA ASN A 369 0.74 -5.92 21.32
C ASN A 369 0.43 -6.43 22.73
N ASN A 370 -0.23 -7.60 22.73
CA ASN A 370 -0.23 -8.62 23.78
C ASN A 370 -1.14 -8.49 25.01
N ALA A 371 -2.30 -7.87 24.89
CA ALA A 371 -3.35 -7.95 25.91
C ALA A 371 -3.72 -9.42 26.30
N LYS A 372 -3.51 -10.39 25.41
CA LYS A 372 -3.65 -11.84 25.69
C LYS A 372 -2.52 -12.42 26.57
N GLN A 373 -1.30 -11.89 26.48
CA GLN A 373 -0.16 -12.32 27.30
C GLN A 373 -0.17 -11.58 28.65
N ASP A 374 -0.47 -10.27 28.66
CA ASP A 374 -0.65 -9.49 29.88
C ASP A 374 -1.78 -10.09 30.74
N PHE A 375 -2.88 -10.52 30.12
CA PHE A 375 -3.93 -11.27 30.81
C PHE A 375 -3.46 -12.63 31.33
N LYS A 376 -2.63 -13.38 30.59
CA LYS A 376 -2.05 -14.66 31.06
C LYS A 376 -1.10 -14.46 32.25
N GLU A 377 -0.40 -13.33 32.34
CA GLU A 377 0.44 -13.01 33.48
C GLU A 377 -0.39 -12.55 34.69
N ALA A 378 -1.42 -11.72 34.47
CA ALA A 378 -2.43 -11.40 35.48
C ALA A 378 -3.10 -12.68 36.04
N PHE A 379 -3.33 -13.69 35.19
CA PHE A 379 -3.90 -15.00 35.57
C PHE A 379 -3.03 -15.77 36.59
N LYS A 380 -1.70 -15.64 36.57
CA LYS A 380 -0.83 -16.32 37.54
C LYS A 380 -1.08 -15.87 38.99
N LYS A 381 -1.57 -14.64 39.18
CA LYS A 381 -1.88 -14.06 40.50
C LYS A 381 -3.31 -14.34 40.98
N PHE A 382 -4.11 -15.08 40.22
CA PHE A 382 -5.53 -15.27 40.54
C PHE A 382 -5.79 -15.90 41.92
N LYS A 383 -5.01 -16.92 42.30
CA LYS A 383 -5.14 -17.54 43.63
C LYS A 383 -4.92 -16.54 44.77
N GLU A 384 -4.13 -15.50 44.54
CA GLU A 384 -3.88 -14.43 45.50
C GLU A 384 -5.11 -13.52 45.60
N ILE A 385 -5.77 -13.24 44.48
CA ILE A 385 -6.99 -12.42 44.41
C ILE A 385 -8.19 -13.14 45.06
N GLU A 386 -8.36 -14.44 44.82
CA GLU A 386 -9.43 -15.25 45.41
C GLU A 386 -9.36 -15.26 46.95
N ALA A 387 -8.16 -15.16 47.51
CA ALA A 387 -7.93 -15.08 48.95
C ALA A 387 -8.23 -13.70 49.56
N THR A 388 -8.51 -12.67 48.74
CA THR A 388 -8.74 -11.31 49.26
C THR A 388 -10.13 -11.15 49.89
N PRO A 389 -10.26 -10.38 51.00
CA PRO A 389 -11.57 -10.05 51.57
C PRO A 389 -12.50 -9.30 50.60
N ALA A 390 -11.93 -8.49 49.71
CA ALA A 390 -12.67 -7.77 48.67
C ALA A 390 -13.34 -8.73 47.70
N PHE A 391 -12.63 -9.79 47.26
CA PHE A 391 -13.23 -10.82 46.42
C PHE A 391 -14.35 -11.55 47.16
N GLN A 392 -14.08 -12.10 48.36
CA GLN A 392 -15.06 -12.88 49.12
C GLN A 392 -16.35 -12.10 49.41
N SER A 393 -16.24 -10.87 49.88
CA SER A 393 -17.43 -10.02 50.12
C SER A 393 -18.20 -9.67 48.84
N THR A 394 -17.52 -9.57 47.69
CA THR A 394 -18.16 -9.38 46.36
C THR A 394 -18.95 -10.60 45.94
N ILE A 395 -18.42 -11.80 46.18
CA ILE A 395 -19.13 -13.06 45.92
C ILE A 395 -20.38 -13.18 46.78
N GLU A 396 -20.26 -12.91 48.08
CA GLU A 396 -21.37 -12.97 49.02
C GLU A 396 -22.49 -11.99 48.63
N TYR A 397 -22.11 -10.76 48.26
CA TYR A 397 -23.05 -9.76 47.75
C TYR A 397 -23.80 -10.25 46.51
N LEU A 398 -23.07 -10.77 45.51
CA LEU A 398 -23.71 -11.26 44.28
C LEU A 398 -24.58 -12.49 44.53
N ALA A 399 -24.16 -13.39 45.42
CA ALA A 399 -24.93 -14.57 45.83
C ALA A 399 -26.25 -14.17 46.52
N ASP A 400 -26.21 -13.15 47.38
CA ASP A 400 -27.39 -12.60 48.05
C ASP A 400 -28.34 -11.91 47.06
N VAL A 401 -27.82 -11.00 46.23
CA VAL A 401 -28.62 -10.25 45.23
C VAL A 401 -29.27 -11.15 44.20
N CYS A 402 -28.66 -12.27 43.85
CA CYS A 402 -29.19 -13.20 42.86
C CYS A 402 -29.85 -14.45 43.45
N GLN A 403 -29.89 -14.57 44.78
CA GLN A 403 -30.45 -15.72 45.52
C GLN A 403 -29.89 -17.07 45.04
N THR A 404 -28.58 -17.14 44.87
CA THR A 404 -27.93 -18.29 44.24
C THR A 404 -26.56 -18.55 44.84
N LYS A 405 -26.10 -19.80 44.73
CA LYS A 405 -24.74 -20.15 45.18
C LYS A 405 -23.75 -19.79 44.08
N SER A 406 -22.63 -19.21 44.48
CA SER A 406 -21.47 -19.08 43.60
C SER A 406 -20.83 -20.44 43.36
N TYR A 407 -20.52 -20.76 42.10
CA TYR A 407 -19.75 -21.95 41.76
C TYR A 407 -18.34 -21.60 41.31
N PRO A 408 -17.29 -22.20 41.90
CA PRO A 408 -15.93 -22.09 41.40
C PRO A 408 -15.74 -22.90 40.10
N TRP A 409 -14.71 -22.50 39.36
CA TRP A 409 -14.26 -22.95 38.04
C TRP A 409 -14.37 -24.45 37.67
N LYS A 410 -14.56 -24.72 36.36
CA LYS A 410 -14.10 -25.95 35.67
C LYS A 410 -13.38 -25.61 34.35
N LYS A 411 -12.24 -26.25 34.09
CA LYS A 411 -11.47 -26.12 32.83
C LYS A 411 -12.33 -26.59 31.64
N LYS A 412 -12.56 -25.74 30.65
CA LYS A 412 -12.95 -26.18 29.31
C LYS A 412 -11.96 -25.64 28.28
N LYS A 413 -11.71 -26.46 27.26
CA LYS A 413 -10.67 -26.34 26.21
C LYS A 413 -10.22 -24.90 25.90
N GLY A 414 -9.05 -24.52 26.40
CA GLY A 414 -8.20 -23.46 25.80
C GLY A 414 -8.60 -22.00 26.01
N VAL A 415 -9.72 -21.68 26.66
CA VAL A 415 -10.15 -20.29 26.90
C VAL A 415 -10.10 -19.98 28.39
N HIS A 416 -9.23 -19.05 28.78
CA HIS A 416 -9.09 -18.58 30.16
C HIS A 416 -10.17 -17.53 30.43
N ARG A 417 -11.27 -17.90 31.08
CA ARG A 417 -12.31 -16.95 31.47
C ARG A 417 -12.60 -17.08 32.95
N PHE A 418 -12.79 -15.93 33.59
CA PHE A 418 -13.05 -15.78 35.01
C PHE A 418 -14.57 -15.85 35.21
N TYR A 419 -15.05 -16.74 36.08
CA TYR A 419 -16.48 -16.93 36.29
C TYR A 419 -16.77 -17.09 37.76
N VAL A 420 -17.73 -16.33 38.24
CA VAL A 420 -18.50 -16.68 39.41
C VAL A 420 -19.87 -16.98 38.85
N ASN A 421 -20.23 -18.26 38.76
CA ASN A 421 -21.55 -18.57 38.25
C ASN A 421 -22.58 -18.17 39.30
N VAL A 422 -23.20 -17.03 39.07
CA VAL A 422 -24.32 -16.53 39.84
C VAL A 422 -25.56 -16.81 38.98
N LYS A 423 -26.05 -18.05 38.98
CA LYS A 423 -27.25 -18.44 38.23
C LYS A 423 -28.45 -17.68 38.77
N GLY A 424 -29.05 -16.80 37.98
CA GLY A 424 -30.23 -16.12 38.48
C GLY A 424 -30.60 -14.80 37.83
N TRP A 425 -30.19 -14.46 36.61
CA TRP A 425 -30.77 -13.26 35.96
C TRP A 425 -32.31 -13.32 35.94
N ASP A 426 -32.88 -14.52 35.74
CA ASP A 426 -34.33 -14.77 35.84
C ASP A 426 -34.86 -14.67 37.28
N ASN A 427 -34.00 -14.87 38.29
CA ASN A 427 -34.32 -14.80 39.73
C ASN A 427 -34.08 -13.40 40.32
N ILE A 428 -33.26 -12.56 39.69
CA ILE A 428 -33.00 -11.17 40.11
C ILE A 428 -34.30 -10.38 40.15
N GLY A 429 -35.19 -10.63 39.18
CA GLY A 429 -36.55 -10.07 39.20
C GLY A 429 -37.34 -10.44 40.46
N GLN A 430 -37.13 -11.62 41.04
CA GLN A 430 -37.84 -12.08 42.24
C GLN A 430 -37.18 -11.58 43.55
N THR A 431 -35.90 -11.19 43.52
CA THR A 431 -35.09 -11.00 44.73
C THR A 431 -35.32 -9.64 45.42
N PHE A 432 -35.54 -8.56 44.66
CA PHE A 432 -36.03 -7.29 45.24
C PHE A 432 -37.55 -7.28 45.50
N GLY A 433 -38.21 -8.43 45.29
CA GLY A 433 -39.61 -8.73 45.63
C GLY A 433 -39.86 -9.03 47.11
N LYS A 434 -38.98 -8.61 48.02
CA LYS A 434 -39.31 -8.41 49.44
C LYS A 434 -39.21 -6.92 49.77
N GLY A 435 -39.94 -6.08 49.03
CA GLY A 435 -40.06 -4.65 49.33
C GLY A 435 -40.79 -3.81 48.29
N ALA A 436 -40.79 -4.21 47.02
CA ALA A 436 -41.61 -3.58 45.99
C ALA A 436 -42.23 -4.64 45.09
N GLU A 437 -43.51 -4.46 44.82
CA GLU A 437 -44.37 -5.32 44.04
C GLU A 437 -43.68 -5.82 42.75
N TYR A 438 -43.42 -7.12 42.68
CA TYR A 438 -43.40 -7.83 41.40
C TYR A 438 -44.85 -7.79 40.88
N VAL A 439 -45.28 -6.65 40.31
CA VAL A 439 -46.63 -6.50 39.80
C VAL A 439 -46.76 -7.46 38.63
N LYS A 440 -47.36 -8.61 38.91
CA LYS A 440 -47.79 -9.58 37.90
C LYS A 440 -48.78 -8.87 36.98
N GLY A 441 -48.28 -8.31 35.86
CA GLY A 441 -49.08 -7.49 34.94
C GLY A 441 -48.42 -6.19 34.44
N ALA A 442 -47.27 -5.76 34.98
CA ALA A 442 -46.58 -4.55 34.49
C ALA A 442 -46.16 -4.68 33.00
N PRO A 443 -46.20 -3.58 32.22
CA PRO A 443 -45.72 -3.54 30.84
C PRO A 443 -44.28 -4.04 30.71
N LYS A 444 -43.93 -4.59 29.54
CA LYS A 444 -42.59 -5.13 29.26
C LYS A 444 -41.51 -4.06 29.48
N ASP A 445 -41.74 -2.84 29.00
CA ASP A 445 -40.78 -1.73 29.09
C ASP A 445 -40.43 -1.35 30.54
N GLU A 446 -41.42 -1.35 31.45
CA GLU A 446 -41.18 -1.04 32.87
C GLU A 446 -40.35 -2.15 33.55
N LYS A 447 -40.61 -3.41 33.20
CA LYS A 447 -39.83 -4.55 33.71
C LYS A 447 -38.39 -4.51 33.20
N ASP A 448 -38.20 -4.16 31.93
CA ASP A 448 -36.88 -4.08 31.33
C ASP A 448 -36.10 -2.86 31.86
N GLN A 449 -36.76 -1.74 32.13
CA GLN A 449 -36.16 -0.60 32.82
C GLN A 449 -35.66 -0.97 34.23
N ARG A 450 -36.50 -1.60 35.06
CA ARG A 450 -36.09 -2.00 36.42
C ARG A 450 -34.93 -3.00 36.41
N LYS A 451 -34.91 -3.94 35.46
CA LYS A 451 -33.77 -4.86 35.28
C LYS A 451 -32.47 -4.11 34.96
N ARG A 452 -32.54 -3.07 34.13
CA ARG A 452 -31.38 -2.23 33.79
C ARG A 452 -30.86 -1.45 34.99
N GLU A 453 -31.74 -0.77 35.73
CA GLU A 453 -31.37 -0.02 36.94
C GLU A 453 -30.68 -0.93 37.98
N LEU A 454 -31.16 -2.16 38.12
CA LEU A 454 -30.58 -3.14 39.02
C LEU A 454 -29.21 -3.64 38.54
N ALA A 455 -29.07 -3.92 37.24
CA ALA A 455 -27.78 -4.28 36.66
C ALA A 455 -26.75 -3.16 36.84
N ASP A 456 -27.16 -1.89 36.68
CA ASP A 456 -26.30 -0.73 36.91
C ASP A 456 -25.89 -0.62 38.39
N ALA A 457 -26.83 -0.79 39.32
CA ALA A 457 -26.55 -0.77 40.76
C ALA A 457 -25.58 -1.89 41.18
N MET A 458 -25.75 -3.09 40.62
CA MET A 458 -24.82 -4.21 40.83
C MET A 458 -23.44 -3.89 40.28
N GLN A 459 -23.36 -3.36 39.05
CA GLN A 459 -22.10 -2.97 38.43
C GLN A 459 -21.36 -1.94 39.27
N GLU A 460 -22.06 -0.92 39.78
CA GLU A 460 -21.49 0.14 40.64
C GLU A 460 -20.91 -0.45 41.93
N GLN A 461 -21.65 -1.33 42.60
CA GLN A 461 -21.21 -2.00 43.83
C GLN A 461 -19.99 -2.88 43.57
N VAL A 462 -19.98 -3.65 42.49
CA VAL A 462 -18.85 -4.52 42.12
C VAL A 462 -17.61 -3.70 41.73
N ARG A 463 -17.79 -2.61 40.97
CA ARG A 463 -16.72 -1.67 40.60
C ARG A 463 -16.10 -0.98 41.79
N SER A 464 -16.91 -0.57 42.77
CA SER A 464 -16.40 0.03 44.01
C SER A 464 -15.46 -0.89 44.80
N ARG A 465 -15.55 -2.21 44.54
CA ARG A 465 -14.71 -3.25 45.17
C ARG A 465 -13.51 -3.66 44.30
N GLY A 466 -13.29 -2.99 43.16
CA GLY A 466 -12.15 -3.24 42.27
C GLY A 466 -12.39 -4.29 41.19
N PHE A 467 -13.65 -4.64 40.91
CA PHE A 467 -13.99 -5.68 39.94
C PHE A 467 -14.91 -5.15 38.83
N LEU A 468 -14.88 -5.80 37.67
CA LEU A 468 -15.85 -5.59 36.60
C LEU A 468 -16.80 -6.79 36.53
N LEU A 469 -18.10 -6.52 36.46
CA LEU A 469 -19.11 -7.54 36.20
C LEU A 469 -19.52 -7.48 34.72
N ILE A 470 -19.69 -8.62 34.07
CA ILE A 470 -20.11 -8.72 32.65
C ILE A 470 -21.23 -9.75 32.55
N SER A 471 -22.29 -9.45 31.80
CA SER A 471 -23.36 -10.42 31.53
C SER A 471 -22.90 -11.49 30.53
N HIS A 472 -23.34 -12.74 30.71
CA HIS A 472 -23.03 -13.84 29.80
C HIS A 472 -24.15 -14.87 29.75
N LYS A 473 -24.13 -15.76 28.75
CA LYS A 473 -24.99 -16.94 28.67
C LYS A 473 -24.13 -18.20 28.71
N ASP A 474 -24.53 -19.22 29.47
CA ASP A 474 -23.87 -20.53 29.41
C ASP A 474 -24.25 -21.32 28.13
N GLU A 475 -23.65 -22.50 27.96
CA GLU A 475 -23.91 -23.38 26.82
C GLU A 475 -25.36 -23.86 26.74
N GLU A 476 -26.11 -23.78 27.83
CA GLU A 476 -27.54 -24.12 27.91
C GLU A 476 -28.43 -22.87 27.70
N GLY A 477 -27.82 -21.71 27.44
CA GLY A 477 -28.51 -20.43 27.25
C GLY A 477 -28.94 -19.75 28.55
N SER A 478 -28.56 -20.28 29.72
CA SER A 478 -28.88 -19.68 31.01
C SER A 478 -28.05 -18.43 31.23
N ALA A 479 -28.71 -17.34 31.66
CA ALA A 479 -28.03 -16.09 31.95
C ALA A 479 -27.17 -16.17 33.23
N MET A 480 -25.95 -15.64 33.13
CA MET A 480 -24.90 -15.66 34.14
C MET A 480 -24.15 -14.32 34.21
N PHE A 481 -23.28 -14.19 35.20
CA PHE A 481 -22.32 -13.08 35.29
C PHE A 481 -20.88 -13.57 35.32
N LEU A 482 -19.99 -12.76 34.75
CA LEU A 482 -18.55 -12.89 34.81
C LEU A 482 -18.00 -11.81 35.72
N LEU A 483 -17.12 -12.17 36.64
CA LEU A 483 -16.46 -11.23 37.53
C LEU A 483 -14.98 -11.14 37.15
N PHE A 484 -14.49 -9.97 36.77
CA PHE A 484 -13.10 -9.74 36.39
C PHE A 484 -12.38 -8.90 37.45
N PRO A 485 -11.17 -9.28 37.87
CA PRO A 485 -10.41 -8.58 38.91
C PRO A 485 -9.61 -7.39 38.34
N THR A 486 -10.29 -6.57 37.55
CA THR A 486 -9.73 -5.36 36.97
C THR A 486 -10.86 -4.34 36.77
N LEU A 487 -10.51 -3.07 36.81
CA LEU A 487 -11.39 -1.97 36.40
C LEU A 487 -11.16 -1.55 34.95
N ASN A 488 -10.10 -2.06 34.31
CA ASN A 488 -9.77 -1.81 32.94
C ASN A 488 -10.62 -2.69 32.02
N LYS A 489 -11.63 -2.09 31.38
CA LYS A 489 -12.53 -2.81 30.47
C LYS A 489 -11.83 -3.36 29.23
N TYR A 490 -10.72 -2.77 28.81
CA TYR A 490 -9.97 -3.25 27.65
C TYR A 490 -9.19 -4.52 27.95
N GLU A 491 -8.72 -4.70 29.19
CA GLU A 491 -8.20 -5.98 29.67
C GLU A 491 -9.29 -7.06 29.64
N VAL A 492 -10.54 -6.71 29.96
CA VAL A 492 -11.68 -7.63 29.89
C VAL A 492 -12.00 -8.04 28.46
N ILE A 493 -12.03 -7.09 27.52
CA ILE A 493 -12.26 -7.35 26.08
C ILE A 493 -11.16 -8.26 25.52
N ALA A 494 -9.91 -7.98 25.87
CA ALA A 494 -8.77 -8.83 25.52
C ALA A 494 -8.87 -10.23 26.14
N ALA A 495 -9.26 -10.32 27.41
CA ALA A 495 -9.44 -11.58 28.12
C ALA A 495 -10.51 -12.48 27.49
N CYS A 496 -11.61 -11.87 27.05
CA CYS A 496 -12.67 -12.56 26.32
C CYS A 496 -12.20 -13.04 24.93
N GLY A 497 -11.10 -12.50 24.43
CA GLY A 497 -10.59 -12.74 23.08
C GLY A 497 -11.54 -12.19 22.03
N THR A 498 -12.21 -11.07 22.32
CA THR A 498 -13.20 -10.49 21.42
C THR A 498 -12.55 -10.07 20.12
N ASP A 499 -12.97 -10.62 18.99
CA ASP A 499 -12.56 -10.21 17.65
C ASP A 499 -13.77 -10.14 16.70
N GLY A 500 -13.56 -9.52 15.55
CA GLY A 500 -14.54 -9.40 14.48
C GLY A 500 -14.01 -10.08 13.23
N ILE A 501 -13.56 -11.34 13.37
CA ILE A 501 -12.82 -12.06 12.32
C ILE A 501 -13.58 -12.15 11.00
N ASN A 502 -14.92 -12.26 11.05
CA ASN A 502 -15.79 -12.26 9.86
C ASN A 502 -15.68 -10.96 9.05
N TYR A 503 -15.21 -9.89 9.67
CA TYR A 503 -15.02 -8.55 9.11
C TYR A 503 -13.54 -8.13 9.04
N GLY A 504 -12.61 -9.05 9.32
CA GLY A 504 -11.17 -8.78 9.30
C GLY A 504 -10.67 -7.93 10.48
N HIS A 505 -11.49 -7.75 11.52
CA HIS A 505 -11.12 -7.01 12.72
C HIS A 505 -10.51 -7.94 13.77
N GLY A 506 -9.29 -7.63 14.22
CA GLY A 506 -8.67 -8.30 15.36
C GLY A 506 -9.08 -7.66 16.68
N ASN A 507 -8.67 -8.30 17.78
CA ASN A 507 -8.95 -7.83 19.13
C ASN A 507 -8.46 -6.39 19.41
N ALA A 508 -7.31 -6.00 18.88
CA ALA A 508 -6.77 -4.66 19.12
C ALA A 508 -7.50 -3.58 18.31
N GLU A 509 -7.97 -3.90 17.10
CA GLU A 509 -8.82 -2.99 16.31
C GLU A 509 -10.11 -2.67 17.06
N ILE A 510 -10.72 -3.66 17.71
CA ILE A 510 -11.91 -3.45 18.56
C ILE A 510 -11.57 -2.61 19.80
N ILE A 511 -10.45 -2.89 20.46
CA ILE A 511 -10.02 -2.10 21.63
C ILE A 511 -9.77 -0.64 21.23
N GLN A 512 -9.09 -0.41 20.10
CA GLN A 512 -8.84 0.93 19.58
C GLN A 512 -10.15 1.65 19.26
N LEU A 513 -11.05 1.01 18.50
CA LEU A 513 -12.39 1.52 18.19
C LEU A 513 -13.12 2.01 19.45
N LEU A 514 -13.13 1.16 20.48
CA LEU A 514 -13.80 1.46 21.75
C LEU A 514 -13.04 2.47 22.62
N THR A 515 -11.74 2.68 22.37
CA THR A 515 -10.95 3.74 23.03
C THR A 515 -11.27 5.08 22.42
N GLU A 516 -11.23 5.19 21.09
CA GLU A 516 -11.61 6.38 20.33
C GLU A 516 -13.06 6.79 20.64
N MET A 517 -13.99 5.83 20.67
CA MET A 517 -15.38 6.10 21.05
C MET A 517 -15.53 6.62 22.49
N GLU A 518 -14.73 6.13 23.45
CA GLU A 518 -14.84 6.56 24.85
C GLU A 518 -14.42 8.01 25.07
N GLU A 519 -13.50 8.54 24.26
CA GLU A 519 -13.04 9.94 24.36
C GLU A 519 -14.21 10.93 24.23
N GLU A 520 -15.14 10.65 23.31
CA GLU A 520 -16.33 11.46 23.06
C GLU A 520 -17.56 10.96 23.81
N HIS A 521 -17.68 9.64 23.98
CA HIS A 521 -18.85 8.97 24.53
C HIS A 521 -18.49 7.97 25.65
N PRO A 522 -18.27 8.47 26.89
CA PRO A 522 -17.87 7.62 28.00
C PRO A 522 -18.91 6.55 28.33
N PHE A 523 -18.46 5.29 28.48
CA PHE A 523 -19.37 4.15 28.62
C PHE A 523 -18.89 3.11 29.65
N ILE A 524 -19.85 2.35 30.18
CA ILE A 524 -19.63 1.20 31.03
C ILE A 524 -19.79 -0.07 30.18
N LEU A 525 -18.79 -0.94 30.22
CA LEU A 525 -18.85 -2.25 29.57
C LEU A 525 -19.84 -3.15 30.32
N SER A 526 -20.81 -3.74 29.60
CA SER A 526 -21.87 -4.57 30.18
C SER A 526 -21.97 -5.97 29.59
N ASP A 527 -21.51 -6.16 28.35
CA ASP A 527 -21.49 -7.46 27.66
C ASP A 527 -20.17 -7.62 26.90
N CYS A 528 -19.61 -8.83 26.90
CA CYS A 528 -18.38 -9.15 26.21
C CYS A 528 -18.27 -10.65 25.94
N MET A 529 -18.18 -11.02 24.67
CA MET A 529 -18.02 -12.40 24.19
C MET A 529 -16.91 -12.47 23.13
N HIS A 530 -16.59 -13.67 22.63
CA HIS A 530 -15.54 -13.83 21.61
C HIS A 530 -15.86 -13.06 20.31
N ASN A 531 -17.13 -12.88 19.98
CA ASN A 531 -17.62 -12.23 18.76
C ASN A 531 -18.60 -11.09 19.05
N ALA A 532 -18.66 -10.60 20.29
CA ALA A 532 -19.60 -9.54 20.67
C ALA A 532 -19.04 -8.63 21.76
N VAL A 533 -19.44 -7.36 21.75
CA VAL A 533 -19.16 -6.41 22.82
C VAL A 533 -20.31 -5.41 22.96
N GLY A 534 -20.71 -5.12 24.19
CA GLY A 534 -21.81 -4.20 24.45
C GLY A 534 -21.57 -3.37 25.70
N GLY A 535 -22.11 -2.15 25.68
CA GLY A 535 -21.95 -1.19 26.75
C GLY A 535 -23.09 -0.20 26.84
N ARG A 536 -23.10 0.54 27.95
CA ARG A 536 -24.04 1.64 28.21
C ARG A 536 -23.28 2.95 28.33
N PHE A 537 -23.73 3.98 27.63
CA PHE A 537 -23.19 5.32 27.76
C PHE A 537 -23.59 5.94 29.10
N THR A 538 -22.65 6.69 29.69
CA THR A 538 -22.83 7.36 30.99
C THR A 538 -23.39 8.77 30.87
N LYS A 539 -23.38 9.32 29.65
CA LYS A 539 -23.91 10.63 29.29
C LYS A 539 -24.85 10.45 28.10
N ALA A 540 -25.79 11.39 27.98
CA ALA A 540 -26.66 11.45 26.80
C ALA A 540 -25.81 11.68 25.54
N ILE A 541 -26.09 10.90 24.49
CA ILE A 541 -25.45 11.03 23.18
C ILE A 541 -26.03 12.27 22.47
N ALA A 542 -25.17 13.22 22.09
CA ALA A 542 -25.59 14.45 21.44
C ALA A 542 -25.96 14.26 19.95
N GLU A 543 -25.21 13.40 19.24
CA GLU A 543 -25.38 13.14 17.80
C GLU A 543 -25.53 11.63 17.53
N PRO A 544 -26.70 11.03 17.82
CA PRO A 544 -26.91 9.57 17.75
C PRO A 544 -26.71 9.00 16.36
N HIS A 545 -27.10 9.72 15.30
CA HIS A 545 -26.90 9.28 13.92
C HIS A 545 -25.43 9.26 13.51
N GLN A 546 -24.63 10.23 13.95
CA GLN A 546 -23.18 10.23 13.66
C GLN A 546 -22.50 9.04 14.32
N LEU A 547 -22.85 8.76 15.58
CA LEU A 547 -22.34 7.59 16.30
C LEU A 547 -22.85 6.28 15.67
N ALA A 548 -24.10 6.22 15.23
CA ALA A 548 -24.64 5.07 14.52
C ALA A 548 -23.86 4.78 13.23
N SER A 549 -23.59 5.79 12.41
CA SER A 549 -22.78 5.68 11.18
C SER A 549 -21.39 5.13 11.47
N PHE A 550 -20.74 5.67 12.51
CA PHE A 550 -19.44 5.22 12.97
C PHE A 550 -19.47 3.74 13.36
N LEU A 551 -20.40 3.34 14.23
CA LEU A 551 -20.52 1.95 14.69
C LEU A 551 -20.88 0.98 13.54
N TYR A 552 -21.79 1.38 12.66
CA TYR A 552 -22.21 0.59 11.49
C TYR A 552 -21.06 0.34 10.51
N SER A 553 -20.16 1.31 10.34
CA SER A 553 -18.98 1.15 9.48
C SER A 553 -17.99 0.08 9.96
N PHE A 554 -17.97 -0.23 11.26
CA PHE A 554 -17.12 -1.25 11.88
C PHE A 554 -17.84 -2.59 12.13
N CYS A 555 -19.18 -2.57 12.17
CA CYS A 555 -20.00 -3.74 12.47
C CYS A 555 -21.38 -3.59 11.81
N PRO A 556 -21.53 -3.91 10.52
CA PRO A 556 -22.80 -3.74 9.83
C PRO A 556 -23.91 -4.69 10.34
N ASP A 557 -23.55 -5.74 11.10
CA ASP A 557 -24.48 -6.66 11.77
C ASP A 557 -24.76 -6.27 13.24
N LEU A 558 -24.97 -4.98 13.52
CA LEU A 558 -25.41 -4.54 14.84
C LEU A 558 -26.79 -5.17 15.15
N ALA A 559 -26.80 -6.13 16.08
CA ALA A 559 -28.01 -6.83 16.48
C ALA A 559 -28.51 -6.30 17.83
N ASP A 560 -29.66 -5.63 17.86
CA ASP A 560 -30.43 -5.52 19.10
C ASP A 560 -31.19 -6.82 19.33
N GLY A 561 -30.47 -7.83 19.84
CA GLY A 561 -31.04 -9.01 20.46
C GLY A 561 -31.81 -10.00 19.59
N GLU A 562 -32.21 -9.68 18.35
CA GLU A 562 -32.86 -10.61 17.39
C GLU A 562 -33.09 -10.03 15.96
N ILE A 563 -32.67 -8.80 15.66
CA ILE A 563 -32.92 -8.12 14.37
C ILE A 563 -31.63 -7.49 13.83
N VAL A 564 -31.31 -7.72 12.55
CA VAL A 564 -30.28 -6.97 11.82
C VAL A 564 -30.77 -5.53 11.65
N CYS A 565 -30.14 -4.58 12.33
CA CYS A 565 -30.54 -3.18 12.35
C CYS A 565 -29.79 -2.40 11.26
N ASP A 566 -30.48 -1.50 10.55
CA ASP A 566 -29.81 -0.48 9.73
C ASP A 566 -29.33 0.71 10.58
N GLU A 567 -28.63 1.66 9.96
CA GLU A 567 -28.07 2.83 10.65
C GLU A 567 -29.14 3.67 11.39
N ASP A 568 -30.34 3.77 10.82
CA ASP A 568 -31.46 4.53 11.42
C ASP A 568 -32.03 3.81 12.63
N ASP A 569 -32.10 2.49 12.60
CA ASP A 569 -32.54 1.68 13.74
C ASP A 569 -31.51 1.73 14.89
N ILE A 570 -30.21 1.74 14.56
CA ILE A 570 -29.14 1.94 15.56
C ILE A 570 -29.25 3.32 16.20
N ALA A 571 -29.48 4.37 15.41
CA ALA A 571 -29.62 5.74 15.94
C ALA A 571 -30.80 5.85 16.92
N LYS A 572 -31.96 5.26 16.58
CA LYS A 572 -33.14 5.21 17.47
C LYS A 572 -32.84 4.47 18.77
N GLU A 573 -32.11 3.36 18.70
CA GLU A 573 -31.73 2.58 19.88
C GLU A 573 -30.71 3.32 20.76
N LEU A 574 -29.75 4.02 20.16
CA LEU A 574 -28.84 4.91 20.87
C LEU A 574 -29.60 6.02 21.59
N GLU A 575 -30.56 6.67 20.93
CA GLU A 575 -31.42 7.70 21.55
C GLU A 575 -32.21 7.16 22.73
N LYS A 576 -32.90 6.03 22.52
CA LYS A 576 -33.85 5.48 23.48
C LYS A 576 -33.17 4.84 24.69
N ASN A 577 -32.12 4.06 24.44
CA ASN A 577 -31.55 3.15 25.44
C ASN A 577 -30.12 3.53 25.85
N GLN A 578 -29.46 4.45 25.13
CA GLN A 578 -28.09 4.90 25.43
C GLN A 578 -27.12 3.72 25.55
N ARG A 579 -27.26 2.74 24.64
CA ARG A 579 -26.52 1.48 24.65
C ARG A 579 -26.06 1.11 23.25
N PHE A 580 -24.96 0.37 23.18
CA PHE A 580 -24.48 -0.25 21.95
C PHE A 580 -24.27 -1.75 22.18
N TYR A 581 -24.44 -2.53 21.10
CA TYR A 581 -24.11 -3.94 21.05
C TYR A 581 -23.57 -4.28 19.66
N LEU A 582 -22.27 -4.57 19.58
CA LEU A 582 -21.61 -4.98 18.34
C LEU A 582 -21.52 -6.50 18.33
N TRP A 583 -21.91 -7.12 17.23
CA TRP A 583 -21.89 -8.55 17.04
C TRP A 583 -21.33 -8.89 15.66
N TRP A 584 -20.26 -9.67 15.62
CA TRP A 584 -19.55 -10.05 14.39
C TRP A 584 -19.68 -11.55 14.11
N GLY A 585 -20.78 -12.16 14.54
CA GLY A 585 -20.99 -13.62 14.56
C GLY A 585 -21.27 -14.26 13.21
#